data_AF-A0A0L0FX61-F1
#
_entry.id   AF-A0A0L0FX61-F1
#
_cell.length_a   1.000
_cell.length_b   1.000
_cell.length_c   1.000
_cell.angle_alpha   90.00
_cell.angle_beta   90.00
_cell.angle_gamma   90.00
#
_symmetry.space_group_name_H-M   'P 1'
#
loop_
_entity.id
_entity.type
_entity.pdbx_description
1 polymer ?
#
loop_
_entity_poly.entity_id
_entity_poly.type
_entity_poly.pdbx_seq_one_letter_code
_entity_poly.pdbx_strand_id
1 'polypeptide(L)'
;HRFHPVFDYPEITGDIGRSLADVDEVLRTYREHLNEAYSAVITSDFSEVDAIWTDYWDHPPDGMDRDAILSNALVLDILTMWESEFCESLVQALFPHVCGPIHPTLLKNTREFIRCAPKAMMRVMQSVVPEVGVMKLNQLDKFVICLQKRLSVDNLCQALRAVLQDEEIVDQMAFDWARIDFNEVCLCLLCL
;
A
#
# COMPACT_ATOMS: atom_id res chain seq x y z
N HIS A 1 -19.84 -5.40 -2.35
CA HIS A 1 -19.48 -4.08 -1.80
C HIS A 1 -18.22 -4.17 -0.94
N ARG A 2 -17.10 -4.68 -1.47
CA ARG A 2 -15.90 -4.98 -0.66
C ARG A 2 -14.83 -3.91 -0.91
N PHE A 3 -14.42 -3.25 0.17
CA PHE A 3 -13.18 -2.46 0.31
C PHE A 3 -12.93 -1.28 -0.65
N HIS A 4 -13.96 -0.74 -1.31
CA HIS A 4 -13.77 0.49 -2.09
C HIS A 4 -13.46 1.65 -1.14
N PRO A 5 -12.41 2.45 -1.41
CA PRO A 5 -12.08 3.57 -0.56
C PRO A 5 -13.23 4.58 -0.50
N VAL A 6 -13.46 5.14 0.68
CA VAL A 6 -14.42 6.22 0.88
C VAL A 6 -13.61 7.50 1.07
N PHE A 7 -13.72 8.38 0.08
CA PHE A 7 -13.06 9.68 0.09
C PHE A 7 -14.07 10.72 0.53
N ASP A 8 -14.13 10.97 1.83
CA ASP A 8 -14.96 12.03 2.40
C ASP A 8 -14.40 13.39 2.01
N TYR A 9 -15.29 14.34 1.69
CA TYR A 9 -14.94 15.74 1.50
C TYR A 9 -14.98 16.43 2.87
N PRO A 10 -13.83 16.71 3.51
CA PRO A 10 -13.86 17.53 4.71
C PRO A 10 -14.30 18.95 4.35
N GLU A 11 -14.96 19.62 5.30
CA GLU A 11 -15.34 21.02 5.11
C GLU A 11 -14.10 21.88 4.90
N ILE A 12 -14.02 22.55 3.75
CA ILE A 12 -12.97 23.52 3.47
C ILE A 12 -13.35 24.81 4.18
N THR A 13 -12.95 24.94 5.45
CA THR A 13 -13.26 26.11 6.29
C THR A 13 -12.16 27.18 6.30
N GLY A 14 -11.24 27.15 5.33
CA GLY A 14 -10.09 28.06 5.25
C GLY A 14 -10.04 28.85 3.95
N ASP A 15 -9.43 30.04 3.98
CA ASP A 15 -9.14 30.80 2.77
C ASP A 15 -7.96 30.16 2.02
N ILE A 16 -8.25 29.57 0.86
CA ILE A 16 -7.24 28.96 -0.02
C ILE A 16 -6.60 30.02 -0.94
N GLY A 17 -7.14 31.25 -0.97
CA GLY A 17 -6.65 32.33 -1.85
C GLY A 17 -6.85 32.03 -3.34
N ARG A 18 -7.75 31.09 -3.66
CA ARG A 18 -8.09 30.59 -5.00
C ARG A 18 -9.59 30.36 -5.12
N SER A 19 -10.08 30.19 -6.35
CA SER A 19 -11.48 29.88 -6.62
C SER A 19 -11.86 28.55 -5.98
N LEU A 20 -12.95 28.52 -5.20
CA LEU A 20 -13.46 27.28 -4.60
C LEU A 20 -13.84 26.24 -5.66
N ALA A 21 -14.28 26.68 -6.85
CA ALA A 21 -14.58 25.78 -7.96
C ALA A 21 -13.31 25.08 -8.49
N ASP A 22 -12.18 25.79 -8.51
CA ASP A 22 -10.92 25.22 -8.98
C ASP A 22 -10.38 24.19 -7.97
N VAL A 23 -10.50 24.49 -6.68
CA VAL A 23 -10.13 23.57 -5.60
C VAL A 23 -11.00 22.31 -5.65
N ASP A 24 -12.32 22.46 -5.79
CA ASP A 24 -13.26 21.34 -5.89
C ASP A 24 -12.93 20.46 -7.10
N GLU A 25 -12.59 21.07 -8.23
CA GLU A 25 -12.19 20.36 -9.44
C GLU A 25 -10.87 19.57 -9.27
N VAL A 26 -9.85 20.14 -8.60
CA VAL A 26 -8.61 19.40 -8.27
C VAL A 26 -8.92 18.20 -7.38
N LEU A 27 -9.73 18.40 -6.33
CA LEU A 27 -10.09 17.32 -5.41
C LEU A 27 -10.91 16.23 -6.11
N ARG A 28 -11.89 16.62 -6.94
CA ARG A 28 -12.71 15.69 -7.72
C ARG A 28 -11.87 14.84 -8.67
N THR A 29 -11.02 15.47 -9.47
CA THR A 29 -10.16 14.77 -10.43
C THR A 29 -9.12 13.87 -9.74
N TYR A 30 -8.57 14.30 -8.60
CA TYR A 30 -7.68 13.47 -7.80
C TYR A 30 -8.37 12.24 -7.23
N ARG A 31 -9.61 12.39 -6.77
CA ARG A 31 -10.43 11.29 -6.26
C ARG A 31 -10.70 10.26 -7.37
N GLU A 32 -11.05 10.72 -8.56
CA GLU A 32 -11.27 9.87 -9.73
C GLU A 32 -10.00 9.11 -10.09
N HIS A 33 -8.86 9.79 -10.09
CA HIS A 33 -7.54 9.21 -10.29
C HIS A 33 -7.25 8.07 -9.30
N LEU A 34 -7.54 8.26 -8.01
CA LEU A 34 -7.37 7.19 -7.01
C LEU A 34 -8.30 6.00 -7.25
N ASN A 35 -9.54 6.22 -7.68
CA ASN A 35 -10.48 5.15 -7.99
C ASN A 35 -10.05 4.33 -9.21
N GLU A 36 -9.51 5.00 -10.23
CA GLU A 36 -9.00 4.35 -11.42
C GLU A 36 -7.76 3.51 -11.10
N ALA A 37 -6.80 4.08 -10.34
CA ALA A 37 -5.64 3.35 -9.86
C ALA A 37 -6.04 2.16 -8.97
N TYR A 38 -7.04 2.33 -8.11
CA TYR A 38 -7.56 1.25 -7.26
C TYR A 38 -8.10 0.11 -8.14
N SER A 39 -8.92 0.47 -9.13
CA SER A 39 -9.52 -0.47 -10.07
C SER A 39 -8.46 -1.27 -10.83
N ALA A 40 -7.43 -0.61 -11.37
CA ALA A 40 -6.33 -1.28 -12.07
C ALA A 40 -5.57 -2.28 -11.19
N VAL A 41 -5.31 -1.91 -9.94
CA VAL A 41 -4.62 -2.78 -8.98
C VAL A 41 -5.47 -4.02 -8.64
N ILE A 42 -6.78 -3.85 -8.39
CA ILE A 42 -7.65 -4.99 -8.02
C ILE A 42 -7.97 -5.90 -9.20
N THR A 43 -8.05 -5.38 -10.43
CA THR A 43 -8.30 -6.17 -11.65
C THR A 43 -7.06 -6.94 -12.11
N SER A 44 -5.94 -6.78 -11.39
CA SER A 44 -4.66 -7.48 -11.53
C SER A 44 -3.70 -6.93 -12.58
N ASP A 45 -3.95 -5.77 -13.17
CA ASP A 45 -2.97 -5.11 -14.04
C ASP A 45 -2.19 -4.03 -13.29
N PHE A 46 -1.19 -4.48 -12.53
CA PHE A 46 -0.25 -3.56 -11.88
C PHE A 46 0.63 -2.80 -12.88
N SER A 47 0.67 -3.19 -14.16
CA SER A 47 1.45 -2.50 -15.19
C SER A 47 0.73 -1.25 -15.73
N GLU A 48 -0.60 -1.20 -15.62
CA GLU A 48 -1.41 -0.03 -15.99
C GLU A 48 -1.28 1.14 -15.00
N VAL A 49 -0.90 0.87 -13.74
CA VAL A 49 -0.80 1.91 -12.69
C VAL A 49 0.19 3.02 -13.06
N ASP A 50 1.29 2.67 -13.71
CA ASP A 50 2.28 3.67 -14.18
C ASP A 50 1.69 4.59 -15.27
N ALA A 51 0.86 4.05 -16.16
CA ALA A 51 0.17 4.83 -17.18
C ALA A 51 -0.86 5.77 -16.55
N ILE A 52 -1.66 5.29 -15.59
CA ILE A 52 -2.65 6.10 -14.87
C ILE A 52 -1.99 7.24 -14.10
N TRP A 53 -0.85 6.98 -13.43
CA TRP A 53 -0.06 8.03 -12.78
C TRP A 53 0.46 9.04 -13.80
N THR A 54 1.07 8.57 -14.88
CA THR A 54 1.63 9.47 -15.90
C THR A 54 0.56 10.38 -16.49
N ASP A 55 -0.58 9.81 -16.90
CA ASP A 55 -1.65 10.55 -17.56
C ASP A 55 -2.22 11.68 -16.68
N TYR A 56 -2.49 11.40 -15.41
CA TYR A 56 -3.08 12.38 -14.48
C TYR A 56 -2.14 13.55 -14.14
N TRP A 57 -0.84 13.29 -14.07
CA TRP A 57 0.14 14.31 -13.69
C TRP A 57 0.67 15.09 -14.90
N ASP A 58 0.76 14.48 -16.08
CA ASP A 58 1.23 15.15 -17.30
C ASP A 58 0.14 15.99 -18.00
N HIS A 59 -1.14 15.74 -17.73
CA HIS A 59 -2.26 16.47 -18.34
C HIS A 59 -3.10 17.27 -17.31
N PRO A 60 -2.55 18.33 -16.68
CA PRO A 60 -3.34 19.19 -15.80
C PRO A 60 -4.45 19.92 -16.58
N PRO A 61 -5.59 20.25 -15.94
CA PRO A 61 -6.63 21.07 -16.55
C PRO A 61 -6.11 22.45 -17.01
N ASP A 62 -6.44 22.85 -18.23
CA ASP A 62 -6.01 24.14 -18.80
C ASP A 62 -6.61 25.33 -18.02
N GLY A 63 -5.79 26.35 -17.79
CA GLY A 63 -6.24 27.63 -17.22
C GLY A 63 -6.36 27.66 -15.68
N MET A 64 -5.98 26.59 -15.00
CA MET A 64 -5.97 26.49 -13.53
C MET A 64 -4.54 26.62 -12.98
N ASP A 65 -4.37 27.39 -11.92
CA ASP A 65 -3.12 27.44 -11.12
C ASP A 65 -3.06 26.22 -10.17
N ARG A 66 -2.97 25.03 -10.76
CA ARG A 66 -3.01 23.74 -10.05
C ARG A 66 -1.90 23.64 -9.01
N ASP A 67 -0.70 24.10 -9.34
CA ASP A 67 0.47 24.05 -8.46
C ASP A 67 0.23 24.84 -7.17
N ALA A 68 -0.31 26.06 -7.26
CA ALA A 68 -0.61 26.84 -6.06
C ALA A 68 -1.71 26.20 -5.18
N ILE A 69 -2.70 25.54 -5.80
CA ILE A 69 -3.75 24.81 -5.08
C ILE A 69 -3.14 23.60 -4.37
N LEU A 70 -2.29 22.83 -5.07
CA LEU A 70 -1.64 21.64 -4.55
C LEU A 70 -0.62 21.96 -3.44
N SER A 71 0.02 23.12 -3.45
CA SER A 71 0.91 23.56 -2.37
C SER A 71 0.15 24.12 -1.16
N ASN A 72 -1.18 24.24 -1.20
CA ASN A 72 -1.97 24.64 -0.04
C ASN A 72 -2.00 23.52 1.01
N ALA A 73 -1.69 23.85 2.27
CA ALA A 73 -1.61 22.88 3.36
C ALA A 73 -2.93 22.11 3.59
N LEU A 74 -4.09 22.77 3.50
CA LEU A 74 -5.37 22.09 3.68
C LEU A 74 -5.62 21.08 2.55
N VAL A 75 -5.28 21.44 1.31
CA VAL A 75 -5.41 20.52 0.17
C VAL A 75 -4.47 19.33 0.36
N LEU A 76 -3.19 19.57 0.69
CA LEU A 76 -2.21 18.52 0.99
C LEU A 76 -2.67 17.56 2.09
N ASP A 77 -3.27 18.06 3.16
CA ASP A 77 -3.80 17.23 4.26
C ASP A 77 -4.93 16.31 3.77
N ILE A 78 -5.84 16.84 2.93
CA ILE A 78 -6.91 16.06 2.30
C ILE A 78 -6.34 14.98 1.40
N LEU A 79 -5.40 15.33 0.51
CA LEU A 79 -4.75 14.36 -0.38
C LEU A 79 -4.03 13.27 0.42
N THR A 80 -3.35 13.64 1.51
CA THR A 80 -2.64 12.69 2.39
C THR A 80 -3.60 11.72 3.07
N MET A 81 -4.75 12.21 3.53
CA MET A 81 -5.80 11.38 4.12
C MET A 81 -6.34 10.38 3.09
N TRP A 82 -6.68 10.86 1.89
CA TRP A 82 -7.19 10.00 0.82
C TRP A 82 -6.15 8.98 0.33
N GLU A 83 -4.87 9.34 0.20
CA GLU A 83 -3.80 8.38 -0.11
C GLU A 83 -3.71 7.27 0.94
N SER A 84 -3.85 7.62 2.22
CA SER A 84 -3.83 6.63 3.32
C SER A 84 -5.01 5.66 3.20
N GLU A 85 -6.23 6.18 3.03
CA GLU A 85 -7.45 5.37 2.82
C GLU A 85 -7.36 4.48 1.57
N PHE A 86 -6.80 5.02 0.49
CA PHE A 86 -6.53 4.28 -0.75
C PHE A 86 -5.58 3.11 -0.52
N CYS A 87 -4.43 3.35 0.11
CA CYS A 87 -3.45 2.31 0.42
C CYS A 87 -4.02 1.26 1.36
N GLU A 88 -4.74 1.66 2.41
CA GLU A 88 -5.38 0.73 3.35
C GLU A 88 -6.42 -0.16 2.66
N SER A 89 -7.26 0.45 1.83
CA SER A 89 -8.27 -0.25 1.03
C SER A 89 -7.64 -1.28 0.08
N LEU A 90 -6.51 -0.93 -0.56
CA LEU A 90 -5.76 -1.85 -1.40
C LEU A 90 -5.17 -3.03 -0.60
N VAL A 91 -4.57 -2.78 0.56
CA VAL A 91 -4.04 -3.87 1.41
C VAL A 91 -5.17 -4.85 1.77
N GLN A 92 -6.34 -4.34 2.17
CA GLN A 92 -7.48 -5.18 2.54
C GLN A 92 -8.04 -5.97 1.34
N ALA A 93 -8.09 -5.35 0.16
CA ALA A 93 -8.57 -6.00 -1.06
C ALA A 93 -7.60 -7.09 -1.57
N LEU A 94 -6.29 -6.82 -1.54
CA LEU A 94 -5.25 -7.73 -2.00
C LEU A 94 -5.00 -8.89 -1.02
N PHE A 95 -5.14 -8.65 0.29
CA PHE A 95 -4.86 -9.62 1.35
C PHE A 95 -6.05 -9.80 2.31
N PRO A 96 -7.20 -10.31 1.85
CA PRO A 96 -8.43 -10.37 2.65
C PRO A 96 -8.39 -11.42 3.79
N HIS A 97 -7.47 -12.39 3.73
CA HIS A 97 -7.36 -13.46 4.73
C HIS A 97 -5.91 -13.66 5.15
N VAL A 98 -5.67 -13.64 6.47
CA VAL A 98 -4.36 -13.98 7.04
C VAL A 98 -4.06 -15.45 6.76
N CYS A 99 -2.93 -15.71 6.12
CA CYS A 99 -2.52 -17.04 5.70
C CYS A 99 -3.46 -17.70 4.66
N GLY A 100 -4.33 -17.02 3.90
CA GLY A 100 -5.12 -17.72 2.86
C GLY A 100 -4.25 -18.30 1.71
N PRO A 101 -4.71 -19.28 0.92
CA PRO A 101 -4.07 -19.59 -0.36
C PRO A 101 -4.21 -18.37 -1.29
N ILE A 102 -3.08 -17.70 -1.56
CA ILE A 102 -3.04 -16.55 -2.47
C ILE A 102 -2.88 -17.06 -3.90
N HIS A 103 -3.64 -16.49 -4.82
CA HIS A 103 -3.54 -16.84 -6.23
C HIS A 103 -2.13 -16.50 -6.77
N PRO A 104 -1.42 -17.42 -7.44
CA PRO A 104 -0.04 -17.20 -7.89
C PRO A 104 0.14 -15.95 -8.77
N THR A 105 -0.84 -15.64 -9.62
CA THR A 105 -0.80 -14.42 -10.46
C THR A 105 -0.85 -13.15 -9.62
N LEU A 106 -1.69 -13.12 -8.58
CA LEU A 106 -1.78 -11.96 -7.69
C LEU A 106 -0.45 -11.74 -6.97
N LEU A 107 0.12 -12.82 -6.43
CA LEU A 107 1.43 -12.80 -5.77
C LEU A 107 2.55 -12.29 -6.70
N LYS A 108 2.58 -12.79 -7.94
CA LYS A 108 3.54 -12.34 -8.96
C LYS A 108 3.38 -10.85 -9.23
N ASN A 109 2.15 -10.39 -9.47
CA ASN A 109 1.90 -9.02 -9.86
C ASN A 109 2.14 -8.05 -8.68
N THR A 110 1.82 -8.43 -7.44
CA THR A 110 2.16 -7.65 -6.24
C THR A 110 3.68 -7.50 -6.07
N ARG A 111 4.46 -8.58 -6.29
CA ARG A 111 5.94 -8.50 -6.24
C ARG A 111 6.48 -7.57 -7.32
N GLU A 112 5.92 -7.63 -8.52
CA GLU A 112 6.30 -6.76 -9.62
C GLU A 112 5.98 -5.29 -9.31
N PHE A 113 4.80 -5.01 -8.74
CA PHE A 113 4.43 -3.68 -8.29
C PHE A 113 5.40 -3.13 -7.25
N ILE A 114 5.69 -3.89 -6.19
CA ILE A 114 6.67 -3.52 -5.14
C ILE A 114 8.02 -3.11 -5.76
N ARG A 115 8.43 -3.78 -6.84
CA ARG A 115 9.71 -3.54 -7.52
C ARG A 115 9.68 -2.30 -8.42
N CYS A 116 8.60 -2.07 -9.14
CA CYS A 116 8.51 -1.06 -10.19
C CYS A 116 7.92 0.28 -9.70
N ALA A 117 6.94 0.22 -8.80
CA ALA A 117 6.17 1.38 -8.36
C ALA A 117 7.01 2.55 -7.81
N PRO A 118 8.04 2.34 -6.96
CA PRO A 118 8.83 3.45 -6.44
C PRO A 118 9.53 4.26 -7.54
N LYS A 119 10.06 3.58 -8.56
CA LYS A 119 10.75 4.24 -9.69
C LYS A 119 9.77 4.97 -10.59
N ALA A 120 8.62 4.36 -10.87
CA ALA A 120 7.53 4.96 -11.62
C ALA A 120 7.05 6.25 -10.95
N MET A 121 6.71 6.18 -9.65
CA MET A 121 6.27 7.35 -8.88
C MET A 121 7.34 8.44 -8.85
N MET A 122 8.60 8.09 -8.57
CA MET A 122 9.69 9.07 -8.55
C MET A 122 9.86 9.78 -9.89
N ARG A 123 9.67 9.09 -11.03
CA ARG A 123 9.69 9.69 -12.36
C ARG A 123 8.55 10.70 -12.54
N VAL A 124 7.32 10.28 -12.23
CA VAL A 124 6.13 11.12 -12.43
C VAL A 124 6.14 12.36 -11.53
N MET A 125 6.68 12.25 -10.30
CA MET A 125 6.75 13.39 -9.38
C MET A 125 7.81 14.44 -9.74
N GLN A 126 8.65 14.24 -10.77
CA GLN A 126 9.70 15.22 -11.14
C GLN A 126 9.13 16.54 -11.68
N SER A 127 7.95 16.49 -12.29
CA SER A 127 7.25 17.64 -12.89
C SER A 127 6.14 18.20 -11.98
N VAL A 128 5.99 17.67 -10.77
CA VAL A 128 4.94 18.04 -9.81
C VAL A 128 5.53 18.88 -8.68
N VAL A 129 4.71 19.71 -8.04
CA VAL A 129 5.15 20.50 -6.88
C VAL A 129 5.78 19.62 -5.78
N PRO A 130 6.89 20.05 -5.16
CA PRO A 130 7.68 19.22 -4.25
C PRO A 130 6.89 18.68 -3.05
N GLU A 131 5.95 19.46 -2.51
CA GLU A 131 5.15 19.07 -1.36
C GLU A 131 4.32 17.81 -1.66
N VAL A 132 3.67 17.78 -2.83
CA VAL A 132 2.91 16.61 -3.29
C VAL A 132 3.85 15.45 -3.61
N GLY A 133 4.99 15.72 -4.26
CA GLY A 133 5.99 14.71 -4.57
C GLY A 133 6.48 13.95 -3.32
N VAL A 134 6.84 14.71 -2.29
CA VAL A 134 7.28 14.14 -0.99
C VAL A 134 6.14 13.36 -0.34
N MET A 135 4.92 13.89 -0.34
CA MET A 135 3.74 13.22 0.22
C MET A 135 3.48 11.87 -0.47
N LYS A 136 3.43 11.84 -1.81
CA LYS A 136 3.17 10.63 -2.61
C LYS A 136 4.25 9.57 -2.41
N LEU A 137 5.52 9.96 -2.41
CA LEU A 137 6.64 9.04 -2.19
C LEU A 137 6.59 8.44 -0.78
N ASN A 138 6.32 9.24 0.25
CA ASN A 138 6.18 8.75 1.62
C ASN A 138 5.01 7.77 1.79
N GLN A 139 3.86 8.04 1.15
CA GLN A 139 2.71 7.13 1.19
C GLN A 139 3.01 5.83 0.46
N LEU A 140 3.62 5.91 -0.72
CA LEU A 140 4.01 4.72 -1.48
C LEU A 140 5.02 3.87 -0.72
N ASP A 141 6.02 4.46 -0.07
CA ASP A 141 7.00 3.72 0.73
C ASP A 141 6.34 2.95 1.89
N LYS A 142 5.45 3.60 2.63
CA LYS A 142 4.67 2.94 3.70
C LYS A 142 3.85 1.77 3.15
N PHE A 143 3.19 1.98 2.01
CA PHE A 143 2.38 0.96 1.36
C PHE A 143 3.23 -0.22 0.88
N VAL A 144 4.35 0.03 0.20
CA VAL A 144 5.27 -1.01 -0.26
C VAL A 144 5.82 -1.83 0.91
N ILE A 145 6.22 -1.18 2.01
CA ILE A 145 6.67 -1.87 3.22
C ILE A 145 5.56 -2.74 3.81
N CYS A 146 4.31 -2.24 3.81
CA CYS A 146 3.15 -3.01 4.28
C CYS A 146 2.93 -4.27 3.43
N LEU A 147 2.95 -4.14 2.09
CA LEU A 147 2.82 -5.28 1.18
C LEU A 147 3.95 -6.31 1.39
N GLN A 148 5.19 -5.86 1.52
CA GLN A 148 6.34 -6.74 1.79
C GLN A 148 6.16 -7.51 3.10
N LYS A 149 5.68 -6.85 4.17
CA LYS A 149 5.38 -7.50 5.45
C LYS A 149 4.28 -8.55 5.31
N ARG A 150 3.18 -8.22 4.61
CA ARG A 150 2.08 -9.17 4.34
C ARG A 150 2.58 -10.40 3.60
N LEU A 151 3.33 -10.20 2.51
CA LEU A 151 3.95 -11.29 1.74
C LEU A 151 4.90 -12.16 2.57
N SER A 152 5.70 -11.56 3.45
CA SER A 152 6.59 -12.29 4.35
C SER A 152 5.81 -13.20 5.31
N VAL A 153 4.75 -12.66 5.94
CA VAL A 153 3.87 -13.43 6.82
C VAL A 153 3.19 -14.58 6.07
N ASP A 154 2.70 -14.34 4.86
CA ASP A 154 2.04 -15.38 4.07
C ASP A 154 3.00 -16.52 3.70
N ASN A 155 4.24 -16.21 3.33
CA ASN A 155 5.27 -17.23 3.08
C ASN A 155 5.54 -18.06 4.34
N LEU A 156 5.64 -17.41 5.52
CA LEU A 156 5.83 -18.10 6.80
C LEU A 156 4.65 -19.02 7.11
N CYS A 157 3.42 -18.55 6.94
CA CYS A 157 2.24 -19.39 7.14
C CYS A 157 2.23 -20.62 6.21
N GLN A 158 2.64 -20.44 4.95
CA GLN A 158 2.71 -21.55 3.98
C GLN A 158 3.78 -22.56 4.37
N ALA A 159 4.97 -22.11 4.79
CA ALA A 159 6.02 -22.99 5.29
C ALA A 159 5.56 -23.78 6.52
N LEU A 160 4.92 -23.11 7.49
CA LEU A 160 4.35 -23.76 8.66
C LEU A 160 3.28 -24.79 8.28
N ARG A 161 2.41 -24.48 7.32
CA ARG A 161 1.42 -25.46 6.84
C ARG A 161 2.04 -26.68 6.20
N ALA A 162 3.07 -26.49 5.38
CA ALA A 162 3.77 -27.61 4.75
C ALA A 162 4.38 -28.53 5.82
N VAL A 163 4.99 -27.97 6.87
CA VAL A 163 5.52 -28.72 8.01
C VAL A 163 4.41 -29.45 8.78
N LEU A 164 3.32 -28.75 9.09
CA LEU A 164 2.20 -29.33 9.87
C LEU A 164 1.40 -30.39 9.10
N GLN A 165 1.53 -30.44 7.77
CA GLN A 165 0.91 -31.48 6.94
C GLN A 165 1.78 -32.73 6.80
N ASP A 166 3.03 -32.68 7.28
CA ASP A 166 3.96 -33.80 7.27
C ASP A 166 3.98 -34.48 8.65
N GLU A 167 3.25 -35.60 8.77
CA GLU A 167 3.12 -36.35 10.03
C GLU A 167 4.48 -36.82 10.57
N GLU A 168 5.44 -37.17 9.70
CA GLU A 168 6.77 -37.63 10.12
C GLU A 168 7.57 -36.50 10.77
N ILE A 169 7.55 -35.30 10.17
CA ILE A 169 8.21 -34.13 10.76
C ILE A 169 7.54 -33.75 12.09
N VAL A 170 6.22 -33.77 12.15
CA VAL A 170 5.47 -33.43 13.38
C VAL A 170 5.77 -34.41 14.50
N ASP A 171 5.78 -35.71 14.22
CA ASP A 171 6.08 -36.76 15.21
C ASP A 171 7.53 -36.65 15.69
N GLN A 172 8.48 -36.35 14.78
CA GLN A 172 9.87 -36.14 15.14
C GLN A 172 10.04 -34.88 16.02
N MET A 173 9.37 -33.77 15.68
CA MET A 173 9.38 -32.55 16.51
C MET A 173 8.79 -32.80 17.90
N ALA A 174 7.70 -33.58 18.01
CA ALA A 174 7.10 -33.96 19.28
C ALA A 174 8.03 -34.86 20.10
N PHE A 175 8.70 -35.81 19.45
CA PHE A 175 9.70 -36.68 20.08
C PHE A 175 10.90 -35.89 20.61
N ASP A 176 11.44 -34.97 19.83
CA ASP A 176 12.55 -34.11 20.24
C ASP A 176 12.16 -33.19 21.39
N TRP A 177 10.96 -32.62 21.35
CA TRP A 177 10.41 -31.81 22.43
C TRP A 177 10.29 -32.59 23.75
N ALA A 178 9.81 -33.83 23.69
CA ALA A 178 9.66 -34.69 24.88
C ALA A 178 11.01 -35.05 25.54
N ARG A 179 12.14 -34.87 24.84
CA ARG A 179 13.48 -35.19 25.32
C ARG A 179 14.26 -33.98 25.83
N ILE A 180 13.66 -32.78 25.80
CA ILE A 180 14.26 -31.59 26.41
C ILE A 180 14.27 -31.76 27.93
N ASP A 181 15.46 -31.91 28.52
CA ASP A 181 15.65 -31.84 29.96
C ASP A 181 15.83 -30.38 30.38
N PHE A 182 14.76 -29.80 30.93
CA PHE A 182 14.75 -28.41 31.38
C PHE A 182 15.74 -28.14 32.53
N ASN A 183 16.19 -29.16 33.28
CA ASN A 183 17.20 -28.97 34.32
C ASN A 183 18.59 -28.67 33.74
N GLU A 184 18.98 -29.34 32.66
CA GLU A 184 20.25 -29.03 31.96
C GLU A 184 20.20 -27.66 31.28
N VAL A 185 19.06 -27.30 30.70
CA VAL A 185 18.85 -25.98 30.08
C VAL A 185 18.96 -24.86 31.11
N CYS A 186 18.37 -25.02 32.30
CA CYS A 186 18.50 -24.06 33.40
C CYS A 186 19.93 -23.94 33.92
N LEU A 187 20.68 -25.06 34.03
CA LEU A 187 22.09 -25.01 34.42
C LEU A 187 22.93 -24.24 33.41
N CYS A 188 22.73 -24.46 32.10
CA CYS A 188 23.46 -23.74 31.06
C CYS A 188 23.15 -22.24 31.04
N LEU A 189 21.90 -21.83 31.33
CA LEU A 189 21.51 -20.42 31.38
C LEU A 189 21.98 -19.69 32.64
N LEU A 190 22.15 -20.39 33.77
CA LEU A 190 22.72 -19.84 35.01
C LEU A 190 24.25 -19.75 34.98
N CYS A 191 24.90 -20.42 34.03
CA CYS A 191 26.34 -20.35 33.79
C CYS A 191 26.76 -19.32 32.72
N LEU A 192 25.81 -18.58 32.16
CA LEU A 192 26.00 -17.39 31.29
C LEU A 192 25.79 -16.11 32.10
#